data_AF-X1UVG2-F1
#
_entry.id   AF-X1UVG2-F1
#
_cell.length_a   1.000
_cell.length_b   1.000
_cell.length_c   1.000
_cell.angle_alpha   90.00
_cell.angle_beta   90.00
_cell.angle_gamma   90.00
#
_symmetry.space_group_name_H-M   'P 1'
#
loop_
_entity.id
_entity.type
_entity.pdbx_description
1 polymer ?
#
loop_
_entity_poly.entity_id
_entity_poly.type
_entity_poly.pdbx_seq_one_letter_code
_entity_poly.pdbx_strand_id
1 'polypeptide(L)'
;GEENVIRVISSELYQDEYLLPPEVKLAVEEGQLVDAGTVLFHPEVSPSEDKGKLPVVKSKAIVAKAAGQVVIDNERLYIERREREEKEYFAPPDLRLLVKSGDEVKAGERLTEGTVDPHTILRVMGKEAVQHYLINEVQKVYRSQGVNIHDKHIGIIVRQMLSKVRVTSSGDTELLPEELVDRFNYEEVNAKVLAEGGEPAIANAVLLGMTRISLHKDSWLAAASFQETDHVLRNAAIAGG
;
A
#
# COMPACT_ATOMS: atom_id res chain seq x y z
N GLY A 1 -1.15 -32.22 19.57
CA GLY A 1 -2.18 -31.47 18.84
C GLY A 1 -1.48 -30.86 17.67
N GLU A 2 -1.92 -31.15 16.46
CA GLU A 2 -1.30 -30.61 15.23
C GLU A 2 -1.52 -29.09 15.20
N GLU A 3 -0.43 -28.35 14.99
CA GLU A 3 -0.46 -26.90 14.83
C GLU A 3 -1.02 -26.58 13.44
N ASN A 4 -2.05 -25.74 13.37
CA ASN A 4 -2.63 -25.29 12.10
C ASN A 4 -1.72 -24.22 11.47
N VAL A 5 -0.76 -24.66 10.66
CA VAL A 5 0.09 -23.79 9.84
C VAL A 5 -0.61 -23.51 8.52
N ILE A 6 -0.90 -22.23 8.25
CA ILE A 6 -1.44 -21.79 6.97
C ILE A 6 -0.29 -21.29 6.10
N ARG A 7 -0.07 -21.93 4.95
CA ARG A 7 0.83 -21.43 3.91
C ARG A 7 0.01 -20.61 2.92
N VAL A 8 0.24 -19.30 2.94
CA VAL A 8 -0.38 -18.32 2.05
C VAL A 8 0.53 -18.08 0.86
N ILE A 9 -0.05 -18.16 -0.35
CA ILE A 9 0.65 -17.87 -1.60
C ILE A 9 0.07 -16.57 -2.17
N SER A 10 0.92 -15.55 -2.31
CA SER A 10 0.62 -14.37 -3.13
C SER A 10 1.38 -14.49 -4.44
N SER A 11 0.71 -14.25 -5.56
CA SER A 11 1.36 -14.19 -6.87
C SER A 11 1.08 -12.85 -7.53
N GLU A 12 2.16 -12.17 -7.94
CA GLU A 12 2.08 -10.95 -8.73
C GLU A 12 2.73 -11.18 -10.09
N LEU A 13 2.05 -10.69 -11.13
CA LEU A 13 2.47 -10.82 -12.51
C LEU A 13 3.13 -9.52 -12.94
N TYR A 14 4.43 -9.59 -13.21
CA TYR A 14 5.20 -8.47 -13.74
C TYR A 14 5.44 -8.70 -15.22
N GLN A 15 5.16 -7.68 -16.04
CA GLN A 15 5.47 -7.67 -17.46
C GLN A 15 6.46 -6.55 -17.73
N ASP A 16 7.67 -6.93 -18.15
CA ASP A 16 8.64 -5.97 -18.67
C ASP A 16 8.43 -5.84 -20.18
N GLU A 17 7.81 -4.74 -20.62
CA GLU A 17 7.57 -4.48 -22.05
C GLU A 17 8.82 -3.93 -22.78
N TYR A 18 9.10 -4.50 -23.95
CA TYR A 18 10.15 -4.09 -24.89
C TYR A 18 9.53 -3.82 -26.27
N LEU A 19 9.78 -2.62 -26.79
CA LEU A 19 9.35 -2.22 -28.14
C LEU A 19 10.31 -2.80 -29.17
N LEU A 20 9.78 -3.54 -30.15
CA LEU A 20 10.56 -4.07 -31.27
C LEU A 20 10.57 -3.04 -32.41
N PRO A 21 11.74 -2.59 -32.90
CA PRO A 21 11.82 -1.87 -34.17
C PRO A 21 11.33 -2.75 -35.33
N PRO A 22 10.77 -2.17 -36.42
CA PRO A 22 10.44 -2.94 -37.60
C PRO A 22 11.71 -3.57 -38.20
N GLU A 23 11.62 -4.84 -38.61
CA GLU A 23 12.68 -5.62 -39.31
C GLU A 23 13.87 -6.10 -38.46
N VAL A 24 13.62 -6.60 -37.24
CA VAL A 24 14.67 -7.13 -36.35
C VAL A 24 14.65 -8.66 -36.25
N LYS A 25 15.83 -9.29 -36.26
CA LYS A 25 15.98 -10.73 -35.98
C LYS A 25 15.97 -11.00 -34.47
N LEU A 26 14.92 -11.67 -34.02
CA LEU A 26 14.80 -12.14 -32.63
C LEU A 26 15.89 -13.17 -32.31
N ALA A 27 16.43 -13.08 -31.10
CA ALA A 27 17.43 -14.01 -30.57
C ALA A 27 16.82 -15.09 -29.67
N VAL A 28 15.51 -14.97 -29.38
CA VAL A 28 14.75 -15.80 -28.44
C VAL A 28 13.42 -16.23 -29.07
N GLU A 29 12.93 -17.40 -28.64
CA GLU A 29 11.65 -17.97 -29.10
C GLU A 29 10.50 -17.65 -28.13
N GLU A 30 9.26 -17.69 -28.64
CA GLU A 30 8.05 -17.53 -27.81
C GLU A 30 7.99 -18.64 -26.74
N GLY A 31 7.79 -18.26 -25.49
CA GLY A 31 7.72 -19.18 -24.36
C GLY A 31 9.08 -19.59 -23.79
N GLN A 32 10.19 -19.12 -24.35
CA GLN A 32 11.55 -19.41 -23.84
C GLN A 32 11.78 -18.75 -22.47
N LEU A 33 12.37 -19.51 -21.54
CA LEU A 33 12.88 -18.96 -20.27
C LEU A 33 14.23 -18.29 -20.51
N VAL A 34 14.34 -17.03 -20.10
CA VAL A 34 15.57 -16.24 -20.24
C VAL A 34 16.04 -15.73 -18.89
N ASP A 35 17.36 -15.65 -18.71
CA ASP A 35 17.98 -15.02 -17.55
C ASP A 35 18.23 -13.52 -17.79
N ALA A 36 18.42 -12.76 -16.72
CA ALA A 36 18.82 -11.36 -16.82
C ALA A 36 20.16 -11.23 -17.60
N GLY A 37 20.20 -10.31 -18.56
CA GLY A 37 21.34 -10.11 -19.46
C GLY A 37 21.27 -10.90 -20.77
N THR A 38 20.30 -11.80 -20.95
CA THR A 38 20.10 -12.51 -22.22
C THR A 38 19.75 -11.54 -23.34
N VAL A 39 20.42 -11.64 -24.50
CA VAL A 39 20.14 -10.79 -25.67
C VAL A 39 18.78 -11.20 -26.25
N LEU A 40 17.85 -10.25 -26.35
CA LEU A 40 16.49 -10.51 -26.84
C LEU A 40 16.39 -10.41 -28.36
N PHE A 41 17.17 -9.52 -28.96
CA PHE A 41 17.27 -9.41 -30.41
C PHE A 41 18.62 -8.85 -30.86
N HIS A 42 19.04 -9.23 -32.06
CA HIS A 42 20.26 -8.73 -32.66
C HIS A 42 19.96 -7.54 -33.57
N PRO A 43 20.76 -6.47 -33.50
CA PRO A 43 20.60 -5.36 -34.41
C PRO A 43 20.99 -5.76 -35.83
N GLU A 44 20.21 -5.35 -36.81
CA GLU A 44 20.61 -5.52 -38.20
C GLU A 44 21.80 -4.60 -38.52
N VAL A 45 22.87 -5.22 -39.01
CA VAL A 45 24.04 -4.53 -39.54
C VAL A 45 23.91 -4.51 -41.06
N SER A 46 23.50 -3.37 -41.62
CA SER A 46 23.57 -3.18 -43.07
C SER A 46 25.05 -2.94 -43.46
N PRO A 47 25.65 -3.73 -44.38
CA PRO A 47 26.99 -3.45 -44.85
C PRO A 47 26.99 -2.12 -45.60
N SER A 48 27.89 -1.21 -45.26
CA SER A 48 28.14 -0.03 -46.09
C SER A 48 28.83 -0.47 -47.38
N GLU A 49 28.29 -0.10 -48.54
CA GLU A 49 28.83 -0.49 -49.86
C GLU A 49 30.24 0.08 -50.15
N ASP A 50 30.78 0.96 -49.30
CA ASP A 50 32.12 1.54 -49.43
C ASP A 50 33.17 0.74 -48.63
N LYS A 51 34.18 0.21 -49.33
CA LYS A 51 35.38 -0.44 -48.75
C LYS A 51 36.25 0.57 -47.99
N GLY A 52 35.81 1.00 -46.81
CA GLY A 52 36.60 1.87 -45.94
C GLY A 52 35.87 2.55 -44.77
N LYS A 53 34.53 2.46 -44.67
CA LYS A 53 33.78 2.97 -43.52
C LYS A 53 33.30 1.83 -42.62
N LEU A 54 33.37 2.02 -41.30
CA LEU A 54 32.80 1.09 -40.34
C LEU A 54 31.28 0.96 -40.57
N PRO A 55 30.71 -0.25 -40.43
CA PRO A 55 29.28 -0.46 -40.64
C PRO A 55 28.46 0.40 -39.67
N VAL A 56 27.40 1.02 -40.18
CA VAL A 56 26.48 1.83 -39.39
C VAL A 56 25.47 0.89 -38.72
N VAL A 57 25.63 0.67 -37.42
CA VAL A 57 24.70 -0.10 -36.60
C VAL A 57 23.42 0.72 -36.42
N LYS A 58 22.29 0.25 -36.99
CA LYS A 58 21.01 0.98 -36.97
C LYS A 58 20.29 0.92 -35.62
N SER A 59 20.58 -0.07 -34.78
CA SER A 59 19.95 -0.25 -33.46
C SER A 59 20.92 -0.88 -32.46
N LYS A 60 20.76 -0.61 -31.16
CA LYS A 60 21.53 -1.31 -30.12
C LYS A 60 20.83 -2.63 -29.79
N ALA A 61 21.61 -3.68 -29.53
CA ALA A 61 21.08 -4.92 -28.97
C ALA A 61 20.43 -4.62 -27.60
N ILE A 62 19.20 -5.10 -27.40
CA ILE A 62 18.51 -5.01 -26.11
C ILE A 62 18.68 -6.35 -25.39
N VAL A 63 19.02 -6.26 -24.11
CA VAL A 63 19.16 -7.40 -23.20
C VAL A 63 18.00 -7.43 -22.21
N ALA A 64 17.62 -8.62 -21.78
CA ALA A 64 16.65 -8.86 -20.73
C ALA A 64 17.08 -8.18 -19.43
N LYS A 65 16.23 -7.33 -18.86
CA LYS A 65 16.48 -6.67 -17.57
C LYS A 65 16.28 -7.63 -16.39
N ALA A 66 15.40 -8.61 -16.54
CA ALA A 66 15.04 -9.59 -15.52
C ALA A 66 14.84 -10.97 -16.13
N ALA A 67 14.93 -12.01 -15.28
CA ALA A 67 14.64 -13.38 -15.68
C ALA A 67 13.12 -13.61 -15.76
N GLY A 68 12.69 -14.36 -16.77
CA GLY A 68 11.27 -14.68 -16.96
C GLY A 68 10.98 -15.40 -18.27
N GLN A 69 9.70 -15.55 -18.57
CA GLN A 69 9.24 -16.18 -19.81
C GLN A 69 9.03 -15.12 -20.88
N VAL A 70 9.60 -15.35 -22.07
CA VAL A 70 9.43 -14.42 -23.20
C VAL A 70 8.07 -14.63 -23.85
N VAL A 71 7.31 -13.55 -24.02
CA VAL A 71 6.07 -13.53 -24.79
C VAL A 71 6.21 -12.53 -25.92
N ILE A 72 5.82 -12.93 -27.13
CA ILE A 72 5.93 -12.14 -28.36
C ILE A 72 4.52 -11.92 -28.89
N ASP A 73 4.06 -10.66 -28.91
CA ASP A 73 2.77 -10.30 -29.50
C ASP A 73 2.99 -9.22 -30.56
N ASN A 74 2.86 -9.60 -31.83
CA ASN A 74 2.89 -8.79 -33.07
C ASN A 74 4.01 -7.74 -33.21
N GLU A 75 4.12 -6.76 -32.31
CA GLU A 75 5.12 -5.68 -32.28
C GLU A 75 5.75 -5.43 -30.88
N ARG A 76 5.38 -6.23 -29.87
CA ARG A 76 5.85 -6.11 -28.49
C ARG A 76 6.45 -7.43 -28.05
N LEU A 77 7.65 -7.36 -27.48
CA LEU A 77 8.23 -8.45 -26.72
C LEU A 77 8.12 -8.07 -25.26
N TYR A 78 7.57 -8.94 -24.41
CA TYR A 78 7.61 -8.73 -22.98
C TYR A 78 8.11 -9.97 -22.25
N ILE A 79 8.80 -9.73 -21.14
CA ILE A 79 9.21 -10.80 -20.24
C ILE A 79 8.17 -10.86 -19.13
N GLU A 80 7.46 -11.97 -19.05
CA GLU A 80 6.52 -12.26 -17.97
C GLU A 80 7.28 -12.95 -16.84
N ARG A 81 7.29 -12.32 -15.66
CA ARG A 81 7.82 -12.90 -14.42
C ARG A 81 6.67 -13.02 -13.43
N ARG A 82 6.46 -14.24 -12.92
CA ARG A 82 5.58 -14.47 -11.78
C ARG A 82 6.41 -14.49 -10.51
N GLU A 83 6.28 -13.44 -9.71
CA GLU A 83 6.86 -13.44 -8.37
C GLU A 83 5.89 -14.12 -7.42
N ARG A 84 6.34 -15.20 -6.79
CA ARG A 84 5.56 -15.94 -5.80
C ARG A 84 6.15 -15.64 -4.43
N GLU A 85 5.44 -14.86 -3.63
CA GLU A 85 5.78 -14.67 -2.23
C GLU A 85 4.98 -15.67 -1.39
N GLU A 86 5.68 -16.44 -0.58
CA GLU A 86 5.06 -17.38 0.34
C GLU A 86 5.29 -16.91 1.78
N LYS A 87 4.21 -16.80 2.54
CA LYS A 87 4.27 -16.49 3.96
C LYS A 87 3.50 -17.53 4.75
N GLU A 88 4.10 -17.98 5.85
CA GLU A 88 3.47 -18.89 6.80
C GLU A 88 2.89 -18.09 7.94
N TYR A 89 1.62 -18.37 8.25
CA TYR A 89 0.89 -17.75 9.36
C TYR A 89 0.42 -18.82 10.33
N PHE A 90 0.61 -18.55 11.61
CA PHE A 90 0.08 -19.39 12.69
C PHE A 90 -1.36 -18.95 12.99
N ALA A 91 -2.30 -19.88 12.83
CA ALA A 91 -3.67 -19.65 13.25
C ALA A 91 -3.92 -20.30 14.62
N PRO A 92 -4.58 -19.60 15.55
CA PRO A 92 -5.03 -20.19 16.80
C PRO A 92 -5.87 -21.46 16.54
N PRO A 93 -5.63 -22.57 17.27
CA PRO A 93 -6.26 -23.86 17.00
C PRO A 93 -7.77 -23.88 17.28
N ASP A 94 -8.27 -22.90 18.03
CA ASP A 94 -9.67 -22.68 18.37
C ASP A 94 -10.47 -21.93 17.29
N LEU A 95 -9.78 -21.29 16.34
CA LEU A 95 -10.43 -20.54 15.26
C LEU A 95 -10.60 -21.41 14.01
N ARG A 96 -11.80 -21.36 13.43
CA ARG A 96 -12.10 -22.04 12.18
C ARG A 96 -11.44 -21.31 11.01
N LEU A 97 -10.74 -22.06 10.16
CA LEU A 97 -10.13 -21.53 8.94
C LEU A 97 -11.18 -21.31 7.85
N LEU A 98 -11.07 -20.18 7.15
CA LEU A 98 -11.89 -19.85 5.97
C LEU A 98 -11.21 -20.27 4.66
N VAL A 99 -9.89 -20.44 4.70
CA VAL A 99 -9.05 -20.81 3.55
C VAL A 99 -8.33 -22.14 3.81
N LYS A 100 -7.90 -22.81 2.75
CA LYS A 100 -7.07 -24.02 2.81
C LYS A 100 -5.62 -23.70 2.50
N SER A 101 -4.70 -24.52 3.00
CA SER A 101 -3.29 -24.39 2.66
C SER A 101 -3.07 -24.56 1.16
N GLY A 102 -2.41 -23.59 0.54
CA GLY A 102 -2.20 -23.56 -0.91
C GLY A 102 -3.23 -22.75 -1.70
N ASP A 103 -4.26 -22.19 -1.05
CA ASP A 103 -5.17 -21.26 -1.71
C ASP A 103 -4.45 -19.94 -2.06
N GLU A 104 -4.77 -19.37 -3.22
CA GLU A 104 -4.38 -18.01 -3.58
C GLU A 104 -5.31 -17.03 -2.88
N VAL A 105 -4.73 -16.08 -2.13
CA VAL A 105 -5.48 -15.09 -1.36
C VAL A 105 -4.97 -13.69 -1.66
N LYS A 106 -5.87 -12.71 -1.56
CA LYS A 106 -5.51 -11.29 -1.74
C LYS A 106 -5.09 -10.66 -0.43
N ALA A 107 -4.30 -9.59 -0.52
CA ALA A 107 -3.95 -8.78 0.66
C ALA A 107 -5.22 -8.29 1.37
N GLY A 108 -5.32 -8.59 2.68
CA GLY A 108 -6.48 -8.25 3.50
C GLY A 108 -7.62 -9.29 3.50
N GLU A 109 -7.47 -10.40 2.77
CA GLU A 109 -8.42 -11.50 2.82
C GLU A 109 -8.42 -12.20 4.19
N ARG A 110 -9.61 -12.61 4.64
CA ARG A 110 -9.77 -13.25 5.95
C ARG A 110 -9.37 -14.71 5.88
N LEU A 111 -8.38 -15.08 6.67
CA LEU A 111 -7.89 -16.46 6.76
C LEU A 111 -8.66 -17.29 7.80
N THR A 112 -9.20 -16.66 8.85
CA THR A 112 -9.92 -17.30 9.95
C THR A 112 -11.27 -16.62 10.22
N GLU A 113 -12.19 -17.35 10.84
CA GLU A 113 -13.37 -16.77 11.48
C GLU A 113 -12.95 -15.90 12.69
N GLY A 114 -13.77 -14.90 13.02
CA GLY A 114 -13.54 -14.01 14.17
C GLY A 114 -13.55 -12.52 13.82
N THR A 115 -13.26 -11.71 14.85
CA THR A 115 -13.10 -10.27 14.71
C THR A 115 -11.72 -9.96 14.15
N VAL A 116 -11.68 -9.03 13.21
CA VAL A 116 -10.43 -8.52 12.65
C VAL A 116 -10.06 -7.25 13.41
N ASP A 117 -8.80 -7.12 13.78
CA ASP A 117 -8.28 -5.90 14.39
C ASP A 117 -8.33 -4.73 13.38
N PRO A 118 -9.07 -3.64 13.66
CA PRO A 118 -9.13 -2.47 12.80
C PRO A 118 -7.77 -1.84 12.48
N HIS A 119 -6.79 -1.92 13.39
CA HIS A 119 -5.46 -1.36 13.14
C HIS A 119 -4.69 -2.14 12.07
N THR A 120 -4.88 -3.47 12.05
CA THR A 120 -4.35 -4.34 11.00
C THR A 120 -4.98 -4.01 9.64
N ILE A 121 -6.30 -3.83 9.59
CA ILE A 121 -7.00 -3.42 8.36
C ILE A 121 -6.47 -2.07 7.86
N LEU A 122 -6.22 -1.11 8.76
CA LEU A 122 -5.70 0.21 8.37
C LEU A 122 -4.35 0.11 7.67
N ARG A 123 -3.47 -0.74 8.21
CA ARG A 123 -2.11 -0.92 7.71
C ARG A 123 -2.07 -1.66 6.37
N VAL A 124 -2.94 -2.66 6.19
CA VAL A 124 -2.92 -3.55 5.02
C VAL A 124 -3.82 -3.04 3.90
N MET A 125 -5.04 -2.59 4.23
CA MET A 125 -6.09 -2.25 3.26
C MET A 125 -6.40 -0.75 3.20
N GLY A 126 -5.87 0.04 4.14
CA GLY A 126 -6.04 1.49 4.17
C GLY A 126 -7.36 1.97 4.80
N LYS A 127 -7.53 3.30 4.76
CA LYS A 127 -8.59 4.02 5.49
C LYS A 127 -10.02 3.62 5.09
N GLU A 128 -10.25 3.39 3.80
CA GLU A 128 -11.59 3.14 3.26
C GLU A 128 -12.09 1.77 3.71
N ALA A 129 -11.22 0.76 3.66
CA ALA A 129 -11.51 -0.58 4.14
C ALA A 129 -11.84 -0.59 5.64
N VAL A 130 -11.06 0.14 6.46
CA VAL A 130 -11.35 0.30 7.90
C VAL A 130 -12.68 0.98 8.14
N GLN A 131 -12.97 2.03 7.36
CA GLN A 131 -14.21 2.78 7.52
C GLN A 131 -15.42 1.90 7.22
N HIS A 132 -15.40 1.17 6.11
CA HIS A 132 -16.45 0.20 5.77
C HIS A 132 -16.57 -0.90 6.82
N TYR A 133 -15.44 -1.43 7.31
CA TYR A 133 -15.43 -2.45 8.35
C TYR A 133 -16.12 -1.96 9.64
N LEU A 134 -15.71 -0.80 10.17
CA LEU A 134 -16.26 -0.24 11.40
C LEU A 134 -17.74 0.10 11.26
N ILE A 135 -18.17 0.68 10.12
CA ILE A 135 -19.59 0.97 9.87
C ILE A 135 -20.40 -0.33 9.91
N ASN A 136 -19.94 -1.37 9.20
CA ASN A 136 -20.65 -2.65 9.12
C ASN A 136 -20.73 -3.36 10.48
N GLU A 137 -19.64 -3.39 11.26
CA GLU A 137 -19.65 -4.04 12.58
C GLU A 137 -20.57 -3.32 13.58
N VAL A 138 -20.51 -1.98 13.63
CA VAL A 138 -21.41 -1.20 14.48
C VAL A 138 -22.88 -1.40 14.04
N GLN A 139 -23.14 -1.39 12.74
CA GLN A 139 -24.49 -1.58 12.20
C GLN A 139 -25.06 -2.96 12.54
N LYS A 140 -24.24 -4.04 12.52
CA LYS A 140 -24.68 -5.39 12.93
C LYS A 140 -25.19 -5.40 14.37
N VAL A 141 -24.49 -4.73 15.28
CA VAL A 141 -24.89 -4.66 16.70
C VAL A 141 -26.23 -3.93 16.84
N TYR A 142 -26.37 -2.74 16.25
CA TYR A 142 -27.64 -2.00 16.34
C TYR A 142 -28.81 -2.73 15.68
N ARG A 143 -28.60 -3.34 14.51
CA ARG A 143 -29.62 -4.18 13.85
C ARG A 143 -30.04 -5.35 14.73
N SER A 144 -29.11 -5.99 15.43
CA SER A 144 -29.42 -7.09 16.36
C SER A 144 -30.27 -6.65 17.56
N GLN A 145 -30.16 -5.37 17.95
CA GLN A 145 -30.98 -4.74 19.00
C GLN A 145 -32.28 -4.14 18.46
N GLY A 146 -32.59 -4.32 17.17
CA GLY A 146 -33.79 -3.77 16.53
C GLY A 146 -33.73 -2.27 16.27
N VAL A 147 -32.57 -1.62 16.43
CA VAL A 147 -32.39 -0.18 16.21
C VAL A 147 -31.86 0.06 14.81
N ASN A 148 -32.56 0.90 14.03
CA ASN A 148 -32.12 1.30 12.70
C ASN A 148 -31.40 2.64 12.76
N ILE A 149 -30.07 2.63 12.57
CA ILE A 149 -29.24 3.83 12.47
C ILE A 149 -28.78 3.98 11.02
N HIS A 150 -28.81 5.20 10.49
CA HIS A 150 -28.32 5.47 9.14
C HIS A 150 -26.78 5.54 9.13
N ASP A 151 -26.14 4.89 8.16
CA ASP A 151 -24.67 4.76 8.02
C ASP A 151 -23.93 6.10 8.11
N LYS A 152 -24.54 7.19 7.60
CA LYS A 152 -24.03 8.57 7.70
C LYS A 152 -23.63 8.96 9.13
N HIS A 153 -24.40 8.57 10.16
CA HIS A 153 -24.08 8.93 11.55
C HIS A 153 -22.84 8.19 12.04
N ILE A 154 -22.76 6.89 11.77
CA ILE A 154 -21.61 6.07 12.13
C ILE A 154 -20.37 6.54 11.35
N GLY A 155 -20.54 6.85 10.06
CA GLY A 155 -19.49 7.36 9.19
C GLY A 155 -18.88 8.68 9.68
N ILE A 156 -19.68 9.59 10.26
CA ILE A 156 -19.15 10.82 10.86
C ILE A 156 -18.25 10.50 12.06
N ILE A 157 -18.64 9.55 12.91
CA ILE A 157 -17.85 9.12 14.06
C ILE A 157 -16.55 8.45 13.59
N VAL A 158 -16.64 7.52 12.64
CA VAL A 158 -15.47 6.80 12.12
C VAL A 158 -14.51 7.75 11.39
N ARG A 159 -15.03 8.76 10.68
CA ARG A 159 -14.21 9.83 10.10
C ARG A 159 -13.44 10.58 11.18
N GLN A 160 -14.08 10.88 12.31
CA GLN A 160 -13.40 11.50 13.44
C GLN A 160 -12.32 10.57 14.02
N MET A 161 -12.58 9.25 14.05
CA MET A 161 -11.62 8.22 14.47
C MET A 161 -10.33 8.18 13.63
N LEU A 162 -10.41 8.59 12.37
CA LEU A 162 -9.32 8.59 11.38
C LEU A 162 -8.82 10.00 11.04
N SER A 163 -9.14 11.02 11.86
CA SER A 163 -8.84 12.42 11.52
C SER A 163 -7.39 12.83 11.75
N LYS A 164 -6.62 12.03 12.50
CA LYS A 164 -5.23 12.34 12.87
C LYS A 164 -4.25 11.44 12.12
N VAL A 165 -3.06 11.98 11.89
CA VAL A 165 -1.90 11.26 11.35
C VAL A 165 -0.75 11.37 12.34
N ARG A 166 0.12 10.35 12.37
CA ARG A 166 1.35 10.36 13.14
C ARG A 166 2.52 10.60 12.21
N VAL A 167 3.25 11.67 12.45
CA VAL A 167 4.45 12.03 11.68
C VAL A 167 5.54 11.00 11.96
N THR A 168 6.15 10.51 10.90
CA THR A 168 7.26 9.54 10.92
C THR A 168 8.58 10.21 10.56
N SER A 169 8.56 11.14 9.60
CA SER A 169 9.68 12.00 9.26
C SER A 169 9.19 13.43 9.06
N SER A 170 9.93 14.41 9.56
CA SER A 170 9.59 15.83 9.49
C SER A 170 9.86 16.45 8.12
N GLY A 171 10.83 15.92 7.36
CA GLY A 171 11.35 16.60 6.16
C GLY A 171 11.80 18.02 6.50
N ASP A 172 11.45 18.97 5.64
CA ASP A 172 11.68 20.42 5.82
C ASP A 172 10.47 21.13 6.48
N THR A 173 9.51 20.39 7.02
CA THR A 173 8.35 20.97 7.71
C THR A 173 8.66 21.28 9.18
N GLU A 174 7.80 22.09 9.82
CA GLU A 174 7.86 22.36 11.27
C GLU A 174 7.32 21.20 12.14
N LEU A 175 6.83 20.12 11.52
CA LEU A 175 6.22 19.00 12.23
C LEU A 175 7.28 18.11 12.88
N LEU A 176 6.99 17.59 14.06
CA LEU A 176 7.92 16.75 14.81
C LEU A 176 7.66 15.25 14.57
N PRO A 177 8.70 14.40 14.52
CA PRO A 177 8.52 12.95 14.53
C PRO A 177 7.69 12.48 15.74
N GLU A 178 6.85 11.48 15.54
CA GLU A 178 5.87 10.94 16.50
C GLU A 178 4.72 11.90 16.89
N GLU A 179 4.71 13.13 16.36
CA GLU A 179 3.63 14.09 16.60
C GLU A 179 2.30 13.61 16.00
N LEU A 180 1.21 13.78 16.74
CA LEU A 180 -0.15 13.54 16.28
C LEU A 180 -0.78 14.84 15.79
N VAL A 181 -0.89 14.98 14.48
CA VAL A 181 -1.38 16.21 13.83
C VAL A 181 -2.72 15.94 13.16
N ASP A 182 -3.56 16.97 13.06
CA ASP A 182 -4.74 16.88 12.20
C ASP A 182 -4.34 16.64 10.75
N ARG A 183 -5.00 15.68 10.10
CA ARG A 183 -4.66 15.30 8.72
C ARG A 183 -4.76 16.48 7.77
N PHE A 184 -5.77 17.34 7.91
CA PHE A 184 -5.93 18.48 7.01
C PHE A 184 -4.82 19.51 7.21
N ASN A 185 -4.39 19.73 8.46
CA ASN A 185 -3.24 20.59 8.75
C ASN A 185 -1.94 20.01 8.19
N TYR A 186 -1.70 18.70 8.38
CA TYR A 186 -0.56 17.99 7.78
C TYR A 186 -0.53 18.12 6.25
N GLU A 187 -1.68 17.91 5.58
CA GLU A 187 -1.81 18.06 4.13
C GLU A 187 -1.52 19.50 3.68
N GLU A 188 -1.98 20.51 4.43
CA GLU A 188 -1.72 21.92 4.14
C GLU A 188 -0.24 22.31 4.30
N VAL A 189 0.39 21.90 5.40
CA VAL A 189 1.82 22.18 5.66
C VAL A 189 2.69 21.53 4.59
N ASN A 190 2.42 20.27 4.24
CA ASN A 190 3.15 19.59 3.18
C ASN A 190 2.94 20.23 1.81
N ALA A 191 1.73 20.69 1.50
CA ALA A 191 1.46 21.36 0.24
C ALA A 191 2.26 22.67 0.11
N LYS A 192 2.45 23.42 1.20
CA LYS A 192 3.28 24.63 1.22
C LYS A 192 4.75 24.31 0.97
N VAL A 193 5.32 23.36 1.72
CA VAL A 193 6.74 22.97 1.57
C VAL A 193 7.02 22.41 0.18
N LEU A 194 6.12 21.60 -0.37
CA LEU A 194 6.23 21.10 -1.75
C LEU A 194 6.20 22.23 -2.79
N ALA A 195 5.37 23.25 -2.59
CA ALA A 195 5.30 24.41 -3.49
C ALA A 195 6.58 25.26 -3.46
N GLU A 196 7.28 25.27 -2.32
CA GLU A 196 8.58 25.93 -2.14
C GLU A 196 9.77 25.07 -2.61
N GLY A 197 9.50 23.80 -2.98
CA GLY A 197 10.50 22.86 -3.49
C GLY A 197 11.27 22.09 -2.41
N GLY A 198 10.80 22.11 -1.16
CA GLY A 198 11.36 21.35 -0.05
C GLY A 198 10.84 19.92 0.05
N GLU A 199 11.40 19.16 0.98
CA GLU A 199 10.98 17.79 1.28
C GLU A 199 9.77 17.78 2.24
N PRO A 200 8.62 17.20 1.86
CA PRO A 200 7.45 17.13 2.74
C PRO A 200 7.67 16.15 3.91
N ALA A 201 6.92 16.34 4.99
CA ALA A 201 6.85 15.35 6.06
C ALA A 201 6.19 14.06 5.56
N ILE A 202 6.59 12.93 6.16
CA ILE A 202 5.99 11.61 5.96
C ILE A 202 5.20 11.27 7.21
N ALA A 203 3.94 10.89 7.07
CA ALA A 203 3.09 10.48 8.18
C ALA A 203 2.29 9.21 7.86
N ASN A 204 1.95 8.47 8.92
CA ASN A 204 1.10 7.30 8.87
C ASN A 204 -0.29 7.62 9.44
N ALA A 205 -1.34 7.13 8.79
CA ALA A 205 -2.69 7.23 9.32
C ALA A 205 -2.81 6.47 10.65
N VAL A 206 -3.51 7.04 11.63
CA VAL A 206 -3.75 6.40 12.92
C VAL A 206 -5.24 6.33 13.20
N LEU A 207 -5.72 5.15 13.59
CA LEU A 207 -7.05 4.98 14.15
C LEU A 207 -6.99 5.27 15.65
N LEU A 208 -7.74 6.26 16.12
CA LEU A 208 -7.81 6.60 17.54
C LEU A 208 -9.22 6.34 18.09
N GLY A 209 -9.28 5.88 19.34
CA GLY A 209 -10.54 5.77 20.07
C GLY A 209 -11.13 7.16 20.39
N MET A 210 -12.45 7.21 20.58
CA MET A 210 -13.18 8.48 20.78
C MET A 210 -12.62 9.31 21.95
N THR A 211 -12.28 8.68 23.08
CA THR A 211 -11.70 9.35 24.25
C THR A 211 -10.41 10.08 23.89
N ARG A 212 -9.49 9.41 23.20
CA ARG A 212 -8.22 10.03 22.78
C ARG A 212 -8.44 11.18 21.81
N ILE A 213 -9.41 11.08 20.90
CA ILE A 213 -9.68 12.17 19.96
C ILE A 213 -10.28 13.39 20.66
N SER A 214 -11.13 13.19 21.65
CA SER A 214 -11.67 14.30 22.46
C SER A 214 -10.57 15.08 23.18
N LEU A 215 -9.50 14.42 23.63
CA LEU A 215 -8.34 15.07 24.27
C LEU A 215 -7.47 15.88 23.30
N HIS A 216 -7.42 15.47 22.03
CA HIS A 216 -6.59 16.08 20.99
C HIS A 216 -7.39 17.06 20.09
N LYS A 217 -8.48 17.62 20.61
CA LYS A 217 -9.22 18.72 19.98
C LYS A 217 -8.57 20.06 20.29
N ASP A 218 -8.61 20.98 19.33
CA ASP A 218 -7.96 22.29 19.43
C ASP A 218 -8.63 23.25 20.44
N SER A 219 -9.81 22.90 20.95
CA SER A 219 -10.51 23.68 21.98
C SER A 219 -10.32 23.05 23.36
N TRP A 220 -9.53 23.70 24.22
CA TRP A 220 -9.29 23.29 25.60
C TRP A 220 -10.60 23.20 26.42
N LEU A 221 -11.56 24.08 26.16
CA LEU A 221 -12.90 24.06 26.76
C LEU A 221 -13.70 22.81 26.36
N ALA A 222 -13.61 22.41 25.09
CA ALA A 222 -14.29 21.21 24.59
C ALA A 222 -13.64 19.91 25.08
N ALA A 223 -12.31 19.90 25.25
CA ALA A 223 -11.56 18.77 25.79
C ALA A 223 -11.78 18.61 27.31
N ALA A 224 -11.82 19.71 28.07
CA ALA A 224 -12.01 19.70 29.52
C ALA A 224 -13.41 19.21 29.95
N SER A 225 -14.41 19.31 29.08
CA SER A 225 -15.76 18.80 29.37
C SER A 225 -15.86 17.26 29.44
N PHE A 226 -14.81 16.52 29.04
CA PHE A 226 -14.86 15.07 28.86
C PHE A 226 -14.04 14.32 29.94
N GLN A 227 -14.57 14.18 31.16
CA GLN A 227 -14.15 13.30 32.29
C GLN A 227 -12.65 13.18 32.67
N GLU A 228 -11.73 13.85 31.99
CA GLU A 228 -10.26 13.70 32.11
C GLU A 228 -9.63 15.10 32.24
N THR A 229 -10.27 15.94 33.05
CA THR A 229 -9.96 17.37 33.26
C THR A 229 -8.51 17.60 33.66
N ASP A 230 -7.95 16.74 34.50
CA ASP A 230 -6.60 16.93 35.05
C ASP A 230 -5.52 16.79 33.96
N HIS A 231 -5.68 15.85 33.03
CA HIS A 231 -4.74 15.65 31.92
C HIS A 231 -4.82 16.80 30.91
N VAL A 232 -6.03 17.27 30.60
CA VAL A 232 -6.26 18.40 29.68
C VAL A 232 -5.70 19.70 30.25
N LEU A 233 -5.93 20.00 31.53
CA LEU A 233 -5.41 21.20 32.19
C LEU A 233 -3.88 21.20 32.26
N ARG A 234 -3.27 20.03 32.52
CA ARG A 234 -1.81 19.90 32.56
C ARG A 234 -1.19 20.15 31.19
N ASN A 235 -1.75 19.56 30.13
CA ASN A 235 -1.25 19.76 28.77
C ASN A 235 -1.48 21.20 28.29
N ALA A 236 -2.61 21.82 28.63
CA ALA A 236 -2.87 23.22 28.32
C ALA A 236 -1.89 24.17 29.04
N ALA A 237 -1.53 23.87 30.30
CA ALA A 237 -0.54 24.65 31.05
C ALA A 237 0.88 24.52 30.49
N ILE A 238 1.23 23.36 29.91
CA ILE A 238 2.52 23.13 29.25
C ILE A 238 2.56 23.80 27.87
N ALA A 239 1.45 23.78 27.12
CA ALA A 239 1.36 24.38 25.80
C ALA A 239 1.16 25.91 25.80
N GLY A 240 0.77 26.48 26.94
CA GLY A 240 0.44 27.90 27.12
C GLY A 240 1.30 28.65 28.14
N GLY A 241 2.53 28.19 28.37
CA GLY A 241 3.59 28.92 29.09
C GLY A 241 4.57 29.59 28.12
#